data_AF-A0A931Z165-F1
#
_entry.id   AF-A0A931Z165-F1
#
_cell.length_a   1.000
_cell.length_b   1.000
_cell.length_c   1.000
_cell.angle_alpha   90.00
_cell.angle_beta   90.00
_cell.angle_gamma   90.00
#
_symmetry.space_group_name_H-M   'P 1'
#
loop_
_entity.id
_entity.type
_entity.pdbx_description
1 polymer ?
#
loop_
_entity_poly.entity_id
_entity_poly.type
_entity_poly.pdbx_seq_one_letter_code
_entity_poly.pdbx_strand_id
1 'polypeptide(L)'
;MAFLLFPTPAPAQTAPAAAAPPPGYVGAETCKGCHPDQFERFSATTMGKLFLKHPRTAREALACETCHGAGKAHVEAGGGKGAQAKLITFSKADPTPVEQRNAVCLQCHQKTARLLWKGSAHESRDVACTNCHRVMVDVSERRQLAKATVIDTCAQCHVQRKAQLMRSSHMPLREGKMDCVSCHNPHGTVTPALLKENSVNETCYTCHAEKRGPFLWEHPPVMESCANCHDPHGSNHEKMLKLARNRLCQSCHVEFHATFAITRATPRQFALGRSCLQCHSTIHGSNHPSGKAYKR
;
A
#
# COMPACT_ATOMS: atom_id res chain seq x y z
N MET A 1 6.21 -59.63 28.70
CA MET A 1 5.23 -59.07 27.75
C MET A 1 4.21 -58.28 28.54
N ALA A 2 4.38 -56.97 28.63
CA ALA A 2 3.42 -56.06 29.28
C ALA A 2 2.68 -55.31 28.19
N PHE A 3 1.39 -55.59 28.04
CA PHE A 3 0.52 -54.90 27.07
C PHE A 3 0.21 -53.49 27.59
N LEU A 4 0.70 -52.47 26.86
CA LEU A 4 0.31 -51.08 27.06
C LEU A 4 -1.07 -50.86 26.43
N LEU A 5 -2.08 -50.65 27.28
CA LEU A 5 -3.41 -50.19 26.86
C LEU A 5 -3.35 -48.71 26.50
N PHE A 6 -3.57 -48.39 25.23
CA PHE A 6 -3.79 -47.01 24.78
C PHE A 6 -5.23 -46.58 25.11
N PRO A 7 -5.45 -45.39 25.69
CA PRO A 7 -6.77 -44.88 25.95
C PRO A 7 -7.45 -44.49 24.64
N THR A 8 -8.72 -44.86 24.48
CA THR A 8 -9.58 -44.46 23.37
C THR A 8 -9.78 -42.94 23.32
N PRO A 9 -9.77 -42.31 22.13
CA PRO A 9 -10.02 -40.88 22.01
C PRO A 9 -11.47 -40.58 22.41
N ALA A 10 -11.66 -39.58 23.26
CA ALA A 10 -12.98 -39.07 23.62
C ALA A 10 -13.73 -38.57 22.37
N PRO A 11 -15.06 -38.75 22.28
CA PRO A 11 -15.83 -38.24 21.16
C PRO A 11 -15.70 -36.72 21.09
N ALA A 12 -15.42 -36.22 19.88
CA ALA A 12 -15.38 -34.80 19.60
C ALA A 12 -16.71 -34.16 19.99
N GLN A 13 -16.67 -33.18 20.89
CA GLN A 13 -17.84 -32.39 21.26
C GLN A 13 -18.34 -31.67 20.01
N THR A 14 -19.56 -32.00 19.59
CA THR A 14 -20.28 -31.28 18.54
C THR A 14 -20.41 -29.82 18.93
N ALA A 15 -20.00 -28.91 18.03
CA ALA A 15 -20.19 -27.48 18.21
C ALA A 15 -21.68 -27.18 18.49
N PRO A 16 -21.99 -26.23 19.40
CA PRO A 16 -23.37 -25.91 19.74
C PRO A 16 -24.11 -25.37 18.51
N ALA A 17 -25.37 -25.80 18.36
CA ALA A 17 -26.29 -25.29 17.35
C ALA A 17 -26.35 -23.75 17.44
N ALA A 18 -26.37 -23.09 16.27
CA ALA A 18 -26.37 -21.64 16.18
C ALA A 18 -27.52 -21.05 17.00
N ALA A 19 -27.17 -20.26 18.03
CA ALA A 19 -28.16 -19.53 18.82
C ALA A 19 -29.01 -18.63 17.91
N ALA A 20 -30.29 -18.47 18.26
CA ALA A 20 -31.20 -17.58 17.54
C ALA A 20 -30.59 -16.16 17.44
N PRO A 21 -30.73 -15.47 16.29
CA PRO A 21 -30.11 -14.17 16.08
C PRO A 21 -30.66 -13.14 17.07
N PRO A 22 -29.84 -12.16 17.50
CA PRO A 22 -30.26 -11.13 18.44
C PRO A 22 -31.39 -10.25 17.86
N PRO A 23 -32.13 -9.51 18.71
CA PRO A 23 -33.23 -8.66 18.25
C PRO A 23 -32.82 -7.71 17.12
N GLY A 24 -33.58 -7.71 16.01
CA GLY A 24 -33.29 -6.91 14.82
C GLY A 24 -32.44 -7.62 13.75
N TYR A 25 -31.84 -8.77 14.08
CA TYR A 25 -31.04 -9.57 13.17
C TYR A 25 -31.82 -10.78 12.65
N VAL A 26 -31.49 -11.23 11.45
CA VAL A 26 -32.21 -12.35 10.78
C VAL A 26 -31.30 -13.54 10.44
N GLY A 27 -29.98 -13.39 10.62
CA GLY A 27 -29.00 -14.43 10.35
C GLY A 27 -28.67 -14.62 8.87
N ALA A 28 -27.50 -15.21 8.61
CA ALA A 28 -26.93 -15.36 7.27
C ALA A 28 -27.76 -16.24 6.32
N GLU A 29 -28.43 -17.28 6.84
CA GLU A 29 -29.22 -18.20 6.02
C GLU A 29 -30.45 -17.49 5.40
N THR A 30 -31.05 -16.54 6.12
CA THR A 30 -32.12 -15.69 5.57
C THR A 30 -31.60 -14.87 4.39
N CYS A 31 -30.39 -14.31 4.52
CA CYS A 31 -29.75 -13.58 3.43
C CYS A 31 -29.45 -14.49 2.22
N LYS A 32 -28.94 -15.71 2.47
CA LYS A 32 -28.65 -16.71 1.43
C LYS A 32 -29.88 -17.09 0.60
N GLY A 33 -31.05 -17.19 1.24
CA GLY A 33 -32.30 -17.53 0.55
C GLY A 33 -32.65 -16.57 -0.59
N CYS A 34 -32.36 -15.28 -0.43
CA CYS A 34 -32.62 -14.26 -1.45
C CYS A 34 -31.36 -13.85 -2.25
N HIS A 35 -30.16 -14.03 -1.70
CA HIS A 35 -28.87 -13.63 -2.27
C HIS A 35 -27.88 -14.81 -2.42
N PRO A 36 -28.25 -15.89 -3.13
CA PRO A 36 -27.43 -17.10 -3.20
C PRO A 36 -26.07 -16.83 -3.87
N ASP A 37 -26.05 -16.08 -4.97
CA ASP A 37 -24.81 -15.77 -5.70
C ASP A 37 -23.81 -14.95 -4.87
N GLN A 38 -24.32 -13.95 -4.13
CA GLN A 38 -23.49 -13.11 -3.27
C GLN A 38 -22.96 -13.90 -2.09
N PHE A 39 -23.79 -14.78 -1.51
CA PHE A 39 -23.40 -15.66 -0.42
C PHE A 39 -22.29 -16.62 -0.85
N GLU A 40 -22.45 -17.29 -1.99
CA GLU A 40 -21.45 -18.25 -2.51
C GLU A 40 -20.11 -17.57 -2.81
N ARG A 41 -20.13 -16.41 -3.48
CA ARG A 41 -18.90 -15.65 -3.74
C ARG A 41 -18.21 -15.19 -2.47
N PHE A 42 -18.98 -14.68 -1.50
CA PHE A 42 -18.43 -14.25 -0.23
C PHE A 42 -17.84 -15.43 0.55
N SER A 43 -18.52 -16.57 0.59
CA SER A 43 -18.08 -17.77 1.32
C SER A 43 -16.72 -18.30 0.86
N ALA A 44 -16.34 -18.03 -0.39
CA ALA A 44 -15.04 -18.38 -0.94
C ALA A 44 -13.89 -17.47 -0.44
N THR A 45 -14.20 -16.24 -0.04
CA THR A 45 -13.21 -15.24 0.38
C THR A 45 -12.66 -15.51 1.78
N THR A 46 -11.55 -14.85 2.15
CA THR A 46 -10.98 -14.98 3.50
C THR A 46 -11.97 -14.52 4.59
N MET A 47 -12.67 -13.40 4.37
CA MET A 47 -13.65 -12.90 5.34
C MET A 47 -14.89 -13.78 5.42
N GLY A 48 -15.38 -14.31 4.30
CA GLY A 48 -16.52 -15.24 4.33
C GLY A 48 -16.21 -16.55 5.01
N LYS A 49 -15.02 -17.12 4.81
CA LYS A 49 -14.57 -18.31 5.57
C LYS A 49 -14.51 -18.03 7.06
N LEU A 50 -14.02 -16.87 7.47
CA LEU A 50 -13.97 -16.48 8.88
C LEU A 50 -15.38 -16.31 9.45
N PHE A 51 -16.23 -15.49 8.83
CA PHE A 51 -17.51 -15.11 9.41
C PHE A 51 -18.59 -16.19 9.29
N LEU A 52 -18.58 -17.00 8.22
CA LEU A 52 -19.59 -18.04 8.01
C LEU A 52 -19.21 -19.40 8.62
N LYS A 53 -17.91 -19.71 8.77
CA LYS A 53 -17.46 -21.04 9.23
C LYS A 53 -16.73 -21.02 10.56
N HIS A 54 -15.97 -19.97 10.86
CA HIS A 54 -15.08 -19.92 12.03
C HIS A 54 -15.13 -18.57 12.77
N PRO A 55 -16.31 -18.08 13.18
CA PRO A 55 -16.40 -16.80 13.86
C PRO A 55 -15.71 -16.90 15.23
N ARG A 56 -14.92 -15.88 15.59
CA ARG A 56 -14.17 -15.83 16.85
C ARG A 56 -14.88 -15.00 17.92
N THR A 57 -15.83 -14.17 17.51
CA THR A 57 -16.60 -13.29 18.40
C THR A 57 -18.06 -13.33 18.03
N ALA A 58 -18.94 -12.97 18.96
CA ALA A 58 -20.38 -12.86 18.71
C ALA A 58 -20.68 -11.89 17.55
N ARG A 59 -19.87 -10.84 17.41
CA ARG A 59 -19.99 -9.88 16.29
C ARG A 59 -19.67 -10.53 14.95
N GLU A 60 -18.62 -11.34 14.87
CA GLU A 60 -18.25 -12.05 13.63
C GLU A 60 -19.30 -13.11 13.26
N ALA A 61 -19.97 -13.71 14.26
CA ALA A 61 -21.03 -14.69 14.05
C ALA A 61 -22.31 -14.08 13.42
N LEU A 62 -22.46 -12.75 13.42
CA LEU A 62 -23.54 -12.06 12.69
C LEU A 62 -23.35 -12.09 11.17
N ALA A 63 -22.20 -12.58 10.69
CA ALA A 63 -21.90 -12.80 9.28
C ALA A 63 -22.15 -11.58 8.38
N CYS A 64 -23.17 -11.64 7.51
CA CYS A 64 -23.51 -10.55 6.59
C CYS A 64 -23.85 -9.27 7.37
N GLU A 65 -24.56 -9.41 8.47
CA GLU A 65 -25.08 -8.32 9.28
C GLU A 65 -23.97 -7.63 10.10
N THR A 66 -22.79 -8.25 10.23
CA THR A 66 -21.59 -7.64 10.83
C THR A 66 -21.15 -6.37 10.09
N CYS A 67 -21.31 -6.37 8.76
CA CYS A 67 -20.90 -5.26 7.91
C CYS A 67 -22.09 -4.48 7.33
N HIS A 68 -23.15 -5.18 6.96
CA HIS A 68 -24.31 -4.57 6.32
C HIS A 68 -25.29 -3.93 7.33
N GLY A 69 -25.24 -4.33 8.61
CA GLY A 69 -26.18 -3.91 9.64
C GLY A 69 -27.34 -4.89 9.82
N ALA A 70 -28.24 -4.57 10.75
CA ALA A 70 -29.36 -5.41 11.15
C ALA A 70 -30.40 -5.57 10.03
N GLY A 71 -30.60 -6.80 9.55
CA GLY A 71 -31.36 -7.12 8.34
C GLY A 71 -32.87 -7.22 8.50
N LYS A 72 -33.42 -7.26 9.73
CA LYS A 72 -34.86 -7.51 9.96
C LYS A 72 -35.77 -6.55 9.19
N ALA A 73 -35.51 -5.26 9.29
CA ALA A 73 -36.33 -4.25 8.62
C ALA A 73 -36.19 -4.29 7.08
N HIS A 74 -35.07 -4.81 6.57
CA HIS A 74 -34.88 -5.03 5.13
C HIS A 74 -35.70 -6.21 4.64
N VAL A 75 -35.70 -7.32 5.40
CA VAL A 75 -36.47 -8.52 5.10
C VAL A 75 -37.97 -8.28 5.19
N GLU A 76 -38.43 -7.59 6.25
CA GLU A 76 -39.85 -7.25 6.46
C GLU A 76 -40.42 -6.33 5.36
N ALA A 77 -39.57 -5.48 4.76
CA ALA A 77 -39.95 -4.64 3.64
C ALA A 77 -40.03 -5.41 2.30
N GLY A 78 -39.74 -6.72 2.28
CA GLY A 78 -39.74 -7.55 1.07
C GLY A 78 -38.51 -7.38 0.17
N GLY A 79 -37.46 -6.70 0.64
CA GLY A 79 -36.27 -6.40 -0.15
C GLY A 79 -36.49 -5.35 -1.25
N GLY A 80 -35.53 -5.22 -2.18
CA GLY A 80 -35.66 -4.33 -3.35
C GLY A 80 -35.10 -2.90 -3.19
N LYS A 81 -35.08 -2.13 -4.29
CA LYS A 81 -34.58 -0.72 -4.33
C LYS A 81 -35.42 0.16 -3.40
N GLY A 82 -34.79 0.76 -2.39
CA GLY A 82 -35.44 1.52 -1.32
C GLY A 82 -35.38 0.83 0.04
N ALA A 83 -35.43 -0.50 0.08
CA ALA A 83 -35.25 -1.29 1.32
C ALA A 83 -33.79 -1.35 1.78
N GLN A 84 -32.83 -0.91 0.94
CA GLN A 84 -31.42 -0.75 1.34
C GLN A 84 -31.20 0.48 2.22
N ALA A 85 -32.15 1.41 2.33
CA ALA A 85 -31.95 2.64 3.11
C ALA A 85 -31.56 2.37 4.58
N LYS A 86 -31.76 1.14 5.07
CA LYS A 86 -31.41 0.69 6.42
C LYS A 86 -30.14 -0.17 6.49
N LEU A 87 -29.55 -0.55 5.36
CA LEU A 87 -28.35 -1.39 5.29
C LEU A 87 -27.22 -0.70 4.51
N ILE A 88 -25.99 -0.91 4.96
CA ILE A 88 -24.81 -0.39 4.27
C ILE A 88 -24.47 -1.34 3.11
N THR A 89 -24.65 -0.92 1.87
CA THR A 89 -24.37 -1.71 0.66
C THR A 89 -22.90 -1.67 0.22
N PHE A 90 -22.15 -0.65 0.66
CA PHE A 90 -20.80 -0.33 0.19
C PHE A 90 -20.67 -0.12 -1.33
N SER A 91 -21.80 0.06 -2.02
CA SER A 91 -21.79 0.40 -3.43
C SER A 91 -21.34 1.86 -3.64
N LYS A 92 -21.11 2.26 -4.89
CA LYS A 92 -20.85 3.67 -5.21
C LYS A 92 -22.10 4.55 -5.02
N ALA A 93 -23.29 3.95 -5.13
CA ALA A 93 -24.58 4.63 -4.98
C ALA A 93 -25.13 4.55 -3.54
N ASP A 94 -24.33 4.04 -2.61
CA ASP A 94 -24.72 3.96 -1.21
C ASP A 94 -24.83 5.37 -0.61
N PRO A 95 -25.99 5.76 -0.05
CA PRO A 95 -26.17 7.07 0.56
C PRO A 95 -25.42 7.24 1.90
N THR A 96 -24.92 6.14 2.49
CA THR A 96 -24.18 6.18 3.75
C THR A 96 -22.85 6.93 3.58
N PRO A 97 -22.53 7.91 4.44
CA PRO A 97 -21.26 8.63 4.39
C PRO A 97 -20.04 7.69 4.38
N VAL A 98 -18.98 8.09 3.68
CA VAL A 98 -17.76 7.26 3.55
C VAL A 98 -17.11 7.01 4.91
N GLU A 99 -17.10 8.00 5.81
CA GLU A 99 -16.62 7.83 7.18
C GLU A 99 -17.33 6.68 7.89
N GLN A 100 -18.67 6.65 7.86
CA GLN A 100 -19.46 5.61 8.51
C GLN A 100 -19.25 4.23 7.86
N ARG A 101 -19.08 4.19 6.54
CA ARG A 101 -18.71 2.94 5.83
C ARG A 101 -17.34 2.44 6.25
N ASN A 102 -16.34 3.32 6.32
CA ASN A 102 -14.99 2.97 6.76
C ASN A 102 -14.97 2.55 8.24
N ALA A 103 -15.78 3.19 9.07
CA ALA A 103 -15.91 2.88 10.49
C ALA A 103 -16.26 1.41 10.71
N VAL A 104 -17.13 0.81 9.88
CA VAL A 104 -17.47 -0.62 9.93
C VAL A 104 -16.22 -1.51 9.86
N CYS A 105 -15.31 -1.23 8.93
CA CYS A 105 -14.05 -1.96 8.79
C CYS A 105 -13.12 -1.70 9.98
N LEU A 106 -13.04 -0.45 10.43
CA LEU A 106 -12.14 -0.01 11.49
C LEU A 106 -12.51 -0.59 12.87
N GLN A 107 -13.76 -1.00 13.10
CA GLN A 107 -14.15 -1.70 14.34
C GLN A 107 -13.30 -2.94 14.61
N CYS A 108 -12.77 -3.58 13.55
CA CYS A 108 -11.83 -4.70 13.67
C CYS A 108 -10.42 -4.37 13.12
N HIS A 109 -10.32 -3.53 12.09
CA HIS A 109 -9.07 -3.26 11.36
C HIS A 109 -8.38 -1.94 11.73
N GLN A 110 -8.60 -1.39 12.93
CA GLN A 110 -7.94 -0.16 13.39
C GLN A 110 -6.44 -0.30 13.73
N LYS A 111 -5.93 -1.51 13.93
CA LYS A 111 -4.55 -1.74 14.38
C LYS A 111 -3.55 -1.78 13.21
N THR A 112 -2.25 -1.85 13.54
CA THR A 112 -1.14 -2.07 12.60
C THR A 112 -1.03 -0.96 11.56
N ALA A 113 -1.04 -1.29 10.27
CA ALA A 113 -0.89 -0.34 9.18
C ALA A 113 -1.96 0.76 9.16
N ARG A 114 -3.13 0.57 9.79
CA ARG A 114 -4.22 1.56 9.81
C ARG A 114 -4.28 2.43 11.06
N LEU A 115 -3.26 2.36 11.93
CA LEU A 115 -3.20 3.15 13.16
C LEU A 115 -3.37 4.66 12.89
N LEU A 116 -2.86 5.13 11.76
CA LEU A 116 -2.84 6.54 11.35
C LEU A 116 -3.82 6.84 10.21
N TRP A 117 -4.88 6.03 10.09
CA TRP A 117 -5.91 6.23 9.07
C TRP A 117 -6.65 7.55 9.22
N LYS A 118 -7.07 7.86 10.45
CA LYS A 118 -7.77 9.10 10.76
C LYS A 118 -6.83 10.28 10.57
N GLY A 119 -7.21 11.24 9.73
CA GLY A 119 -6.35 12.36 9.33
C GLY A 119 -5.37 12.04 8.21
N SER A 120 -5.41 10.83 7.62
CA SER A 120 -4.58 10.50 6.46
C SER A 120 -5.03 11.25 5.20
N ALA A 121 -4.14 11.34 4.21
CA ALA A 121 -4.45 12.00 2.94
C ALA A 121 -5.61 11.34 2.16
N HIS A 122 -5.85 10.04 2.37
CA HIS A 122 -6.97 9.31 1.77
C HIS A 122 -8.27 9.48 2.55
N GLU A 123 -8.22 9.45 3.87
CA GLU A 123 -9.40 9.67 4.71
C GLU A 123 -9.94 11.09 4.55
N SER A 124 -9.08 12.11 4.57
CA SER A 124 -9.42 13.51 4.31
C SER A 124 -9.97 13.82 2.91
N ARG A 125 -9.97 12.83 2.00
CA ARG A 125 -10.48 12.94 0.63
C ARG A 125 -11.65 11.96 0.38
N ASP A 126 -12.29 11.49 1.44
CA ASP A 126 -13.44 10.58 1.38
C ASP A 126 -13.15 9.30 0.56
N VAL A 127 -11.92 8.79 0.63
CA VAL A 127 -11.60 7.49 0.02
C VAL A 127 -12.14 6.37 0.92
N ALA A 128 -13.04 5.57 0.39
CA ALA A 128 -13.57 4.41 1.08
C ALA A 128 -12.58 3.23 0.99
N CYS A 129 -12.52 2.39 2.03
CA CYS A 129 -11.74 1.15 2.00
C CYS A 129 -12.12 0.29 0.78
N THR A 130 -13.39 0.32 0.38
CA THR A 130 -13.94 -0.42 -0.76
C THR A 130 -13.59 0.13 -2.14
N ASN A 131 -12.91 1.29 -2.23
CA ASN A 131 -12.31 1.76 -3.48
C ASN A 131 -11.04 0.96 -3.83
N CYS A 132 -10.34 0.48 -2.81
CA CYS A 132 -9.11 -0.30 -2.96
C CYS A 132 -9.30 -1.78 -2.64
N HIS A 133 -10.25 -2.12 -1.76
CA HIS A 133 -10.47 -3.48 -1.29
C HIS A 133 -11.80 -4.07 -1.74
N ARG A 134 -11.80 -5.37 -2.05
CA ARG A 134 -13.02 -6.13 -2.41
C ARG A 134 -13.18 -7.31 -1.50
N VAL A 135 -14.26 -7.30 -0.71
CA VAL A 135 -14.52 -8.29 0.33
C VAL A 135 -15.49 -9.38 -0.12
N MET A 136 -16.42 -9.06 -1.02
CA MET A 136 -17.45 -9.99 -1.49
C MET A 136 -16.97 -10.94 -2.60
N VAL A 137 -15.79 -10.70 -3.18
CA VAL A 137 -15.23 -11.49 -4.27
C VAL A 137 -13.71 -11.33 -4.29
N ASP A 138 -13.01 -12.40 -4.64
CA ASP A 138 -11.56 -12.34 -4.88
C ASP A 138 -11.28 -11.90 -6.32
N VAL A 139 -10.58 -10.78 -6.47
CA VAL A 139 -10.23 -10.17 -7.79
C VAL A 139 -8.74 -10.30 -8.10
N SER A 140 -7.90 -10.44 -7.07
CA SER A 140 -6.44 -10.50 -7.18
C SER A 140 -5.87 -11.72 -6.49
N GLU A 141 -4.68 -12.16 -6.93
CA GLU A 141 -3.94 -13.25 -6.29
C GLU A 141 -3.59 -12.92 -4.83
N ARG A 142 -3.25 -11.66 -4.55
CA ARG A 142 -2.98 -11.17 -3.19
C ARG A 142 -4.23 -11.06 -2.30
N ARG A 143 -5.40 -11.47 -2.81
CA ARG A 143 -6.74 -11.41 -2.21
C ARG A 143 -7.14 -9.98 -1.81
N GLN A 144 -8.42 -9.66 -1.92
CA GLN A 144 -8.99 -8.41 -1.40
C GLN A 144 -8.50 -7.09 -2.04
N LEU A 145 -7.95 -7.07 -3.26
CA LEU A 145 -7.74 -5.82 -4.01
C LEU A 145 -8.90 -5.55 -4.98
N ALA A 146 -9.12 -4.29 -5.35
CA ALA A 146 -10.14 -3.89 -6.30
C ALA A 146 -9.75 -4.11 -7.77
N LYS A 147 -8.45 -4.30 -8.03
CA LYS A 147 -7.87 -4.64 -9.34
C LYS A 147 -6.88 -5.78 -9.17
N ALA A 148 -6.44 -6.36 -10.30
CA ALA A 148 -5.51 -7.49 -10.30
C ALA A 148 -4.18 -7.17 -9.58
N THR A 149 -3.70 -5.93 -9.69
CA THR A 149 -2.43 -5.50 -9.09
C THR A 149 -2.60 -4.27 -8.17
N VAL A 150 -1.63 -4.08 -7.27
CA VAL A 150 -1.54 -2.87 -6.43
C VAL A 150 -1.38 -1.63 -7.31
N ILE A 151 -0.53 -1.70 -8.33
CA ILE A 151 -0.26 -0.59 -9.26
C ILE A 151 -1.55 -0.15 -9.95
N ASP A 152 -2.32 -1.09 -10.50
CA ASP A 152 -3.58 -0.76 -11.17
C ASP A 152 -4.64 -0.24 -10.20
N THR A 153 -4.63 -0.71 -8.95
CA THR A 153 -5.52 -0.19 -7.91
C THR A 153 -5.21 1.27 -7.62
N CYS A 154 -3.94 1.63 -7.39
CA CYS A 154 -3.50 3.00 -7.13
C CYS A 154 -3.66 3.91 -8.36
N ALA A 155 -3.41 3.38 -9.56
CA ALA A 155 -3.48 4.12 -10.81
C ALA A 155 -4.89 4.50 -11.25
N GLN A 156 -5.94 4.01 -10.57
CA GLN A 156 -7.30 4.52 -10.76
C GLN A 156 -7.38 6.03 -10.52
N CYS A 157 -6.53 6.56 -9.62
CA CYS A 157 -6.46 8.00 -9.33
C CYS A 157 -5.05 8.57 -9.60
N HIS A 158 -3.98 7.82 -9.28
CA HIS A 158 -2.60 8.29 -9.43
C HIS A 158 -2.02 8.06 -10.83
N VAL A 159 -2.74 8.52 -11.86
CA VAL A 159 -2.38 8.30 -13.28
C VAL A 159 -1.03 8.89 -13.66
N GLN A 160 -0.66 10.04 -13.07
CA GLN A 160 0.64 10.67 -13.30
C GLN A 160 1.79 9.79 -12.80
N ARG A 161 1.61 9.13 -11.64
CA ARG A 161 2.63 8.22 -11.11
C ARG A 161 2.76 6.98 -11.97
N LYS A 162 1.65 6.42 -12.46
CA LYS A 162 1.68 5.32 -13.45
C LYS A 162 2.45 5.71 -14.72
N ALA A 163 2.26 6.94 -15.21
CA ALA A 163 3.02 7.42 -16.38
C ALA A 163 4.53 7.55 -16.09
N GLN A 164 4.93 7.98 -14.90
CA GLN A 164 6.36 8.07 -14.53
C GLN A 164 7.06 6.71 -14.51
N LEU A 165 6.35 5.64 -14.09
CA LEU A 165 6.87 4.28 -14.14
C LEU A 165 7.18 3.80 -15.56
N MET A 166 6.61 4.45 -16.58
CA MET A 166 6.85 4.13 -17.98
C MET A 166 8.07 4.86 -18.57
N ARG A 167 8.70 5.77 -17.82
CA ARG A 167 9.91 6.48 -18.27
C ARG A 167 11.10 5.54 -18.45
N SER A 168 12.14 5.99 -19.15
CA SER A 168 13.31 5.17 -19.48
C SER A 168 14.03 4.64 -18.23
N SER A 169 14.22 5.48 -17.21
CA SER A 169 14.76 5.06 -15.92
C SER A 169 13.66 5.05 -14.87
N HIS A 170 13.37 3.89 -14.31
CA HIS A 170 12.36 3.68 -13.28
C HIS A 170 12.81 2.55 -12.36
N MET A 171 12.18 2.52 -11.20
CA MET A 171 12.26 1.43 -10.25
C MET A 171 11.42 0.23 -10.76
N PRO A 172 11.75 -1.05 -10.50
CA PRO A 172 11.17 -2.18 -11.22
C PRO A 172 9.73 -2.56 -10.76
N LEU A 173 8.83 -1.57 -10.72
CA LEU A 173 7.43 -1.75 -10.35
C LEU A 173 6.63 -2.35 -11.51
N ARG A 174 6.81 -1.86 -12.74
CA ARG A 174 6.04 -2.35 -13.90
C ARG A 174 6.42 -3.79 -14.28
N GLU A 175 7.63 -4.21 -13.94
CA GLU A 175 8.12 -5.59 -14.05
C GLU A 175 7.59 -6.49 -12.92
N GLY A 176 6.82 -5.95 -11.97
CA GLY A 176 6.20 -6.72 -10.87
C GLY A 176 7.16 -7.13 -9.76
N LYS A 177 8.42 -6.65 -9.75
CA LYS A 177 9.41 -6.98 -8.71
C LYS A 177 9.16 -6.25 -7.40
N MET A 178 8.43 -5.14 -7.46
CA MET A 178 7.98 -4.38 -6.30
C MET A 178 6.71 -3.59 -6.64
N ASP A 179 6.14 -2.91 -5.66
CA ASP A 179 4.91 -2.14 -5.82
C ASP A 179 4.92 -0.85 -5.00
N CYS A 180 3.85 -0.05 -5.13
CA CYS A 180 3.72 1.23 -4.43
C CYS A 180 3.79 1.06 -2.90
N VAL A 181 3.28 -0.06 -2.38
CA VAL A 181 3.26 -0.33 -0.95
C VAL A 181 4.60 -0.82 -0.43
N SER A 182 5.61 -0.99 -1.29
CA SER A 182 6.98 -1.24 -0.85
C SER A 182 7.58 -0.02 -0.16
N CYS A 183 7.17 1.19 -0.56
CA CYS A 183 7.63 2.46 0.03
C CYS A 183 6.53 3.19 0.81
N HIS A 184 5.27 3.12 0.36
CA HIS A 184 4.17 3.86 0.96
C HIS A 184 3.27 2.97 1.83
N ASN A 185 2.65 3.57 2.85
CA ASN A 185 1.50 2.98 3.51
C ASN A 185 0.24 3.78 3.18
N PRO A 186 -0.65 3.27 2.30
CA PRO A 186 -1.84 4.01 1.87
C PRO A 186 -2.85 4.23 2.98
N HIS A 187 -2.68 3.59 4.14
CA HIS A 187 -3.57 3.76 5.28
C HIS A 187 -3.13 4.87 6.25
N GLY A 188 -2.06 5.61 5.95
CA GLY A 188 -1.57 6.68 6.84
C GLY A 188 -0.22 6.38 7.47
N THR A 189 0.63 7.41 7.53
CA THR A 189 1.87 7.47 8.31
C THR A 189 2.01 8.87 8.90
N VAL A 190 2.93 9.04 9.86
CA VAL A 190 3.26 10.38 10.39
C VAL A 190 4.14 11.17 9.42
N THR A 191 4.64 10.55 8.37
CA THR A 191 5.60 11.15 7.45
C THR A 191 4.91 11.79 6.25
N PRO A 192 5.52 12.83 5.65
CA PRO A 192 5.03 13.40 4.40
C PRO A 192 4.90 12.32 3.31
N ALA A 193 3.90 12.47 2.45
CA ALA A 193 3.64 11.56 1.33
C ALA A 193 3.44 10.08 1.72
N LEU A 194 3.08 9.80 2.97
CA LEU A 194 2.72 8.46 3.45
C LEU A 194 3.85 7.42 3.35
N LEU A 195 5.11 7.82 3.56
CA LEU A 195 6.25 6.89 3.55
C LEU A 195 6.26 5.98 4.77
N LYS A 196 6.59 4.70 4.59
CA LYS A 196 6.62 3.71 5.67
C LYS A 196 7.64 4.04 6.75
N GLU A 197 8.82 4.51 6.33
CA GLU A 197 9.90 4.86 7.23
C GLU A 197 9.86 6.35 7.58
N ASN A 198 10.63 6.73 8.59
CA ASN A 198 10.63 8.06 9.19
C ASN A 198 11.11 9.19 8.26
N SER A 199 11.82 8.85 7.17
CA SER A 199 12.27 9.82 6.19
C SER A 199 12.41 9.20 4.79
N VAL A 200 12.62 10.05 3.79
CA VAL A 200 12.93 9.62 2.42
C VAL A 200 14.17 8.72 2.43
N ASN A 201 15.22 9.13 3.15
CA ASN A 201 16.49 8.41 3.20
C ASN A 201 16.35 7.05 3.87
N GLU A 202 15.69 6.99 5.03
CA GLU A 202 15.44 5.72 5.70
C GLU A 202 14.63 4.75 4.83
N THR A 203 13.64 5.27 4.09
CA THR A 203 12.89 4.46 3.12
C THR A 203 13.82 3.90 2.03
N CYS A 204 14.72 4.72 1.49
CA CYS A 204 15.69 4.26 0.50
C CYS A 204 16.67 3.23 1.07
N TYR A 205 17.12 3.39 2.31
CA TYR A 205 18.09 2.52 2.96
C TYR A 205 17.55 1.12 3.31
N THR A 206 16.23 0.93 3.28
CA THR A 206 15.64 -0.43 3.38
C THR A 206 16.13 -1.37 2.29
N CYS A 207 16.53 -0.83 1.13
CA CYS A 207 17.12 -1.59 0.02
C CYS A 207 18.54 -1.12 -0.33
N HIS A 208 18.83 0.18 -0.23
CA HIS A 208 20.12 0.79 -0.57
C HIS A 208 20.99 1.02 0.67
N ALA A 209 21.16 -0.03 1.47
CA ALA A 209 21.90 0.03 2.73
C ALA A 209 23.35 0.48 2.55
N GLU A 210 23.95 0.23 1.37
CA GLU A 210 25.31 0.67 1.04
C GLU A 210 25.47 2.18 0.91
N LYS A 211 24.36 2.94 0.96
CA LYS A 211 24.34 4.41 0.93
C LYS A 211 24.04 5.01 2.30
N ARG A 212 23.72 4.18 3.30
CA ARG A 212 23.48 4.59 4.68
C ARG A 212 24.84 4.81 5.33
N GLY A 213 25.20 6.07 5.55
CA GLY A 213 26.45 6.46 6.23
C GLY A 213 26.51 5.98 7.69
N PRO A 214 27.43 6.53 8.50
CA PRO A 214 28.21 7.72 8.22
C PRO A 214 29.38 7.44 7.28
N PHE A 215 29.59 8.35 6.32
CA PHE A 215 30.84 8.37 5.56
C PHE A 215 31.83 9.34 6.22
N LEU A 216 33.14 9.15 6.04
CA LEU A 216 34.13 10.14 6.49
C LEU A 216 33.93 11.48 5.77
N TRP A 217 33.61 11.44 4.48
CA TRP A 217 33.28 12.58 3.64
C TRP A 217 31.90 12.37 3.06
N GLU A 218 30.89 12.99 3.65
CA GLU A 218 29.50 12.93 3.21
C GLU A 218 29.21 14.03 2.19
N HIS A 219 28.46 13.69 1.12
CA HIS A 219 27.96 14.69 0.21
C HIS A 219 26.66 15.29 0.76
N PRO A 220 26.62 16.59 1.14
CA PRO A 220 25.52 17.14 1.94
C PRO A 220 24.10 16.90 1.38
N PRO A 221 23.82 17.08 0.07
CA PRO A 221 22.49 16.83 -0.49
C PRO A 221 22.02 15.38 -0.34
N VAL A 222 22.93 14.40 -0.26
CA VAL A 222 22.60 12.98 -0.08
C VAL A 222 22.14 12.73 1.35
N MET A 223 22.80 13.35 2.34
CA MET A 223 22.44 13.22 3.76
C MET A 223 21.08 13.86 4.07
N GLU A 224 20.76 14.97 3.39
CA GLU A 224 19.47 15.64 3.55
C GLU A 224 18.32 14.85 2.92
N SER A 225 18.44 14.47 1.64
CA SER A 225 17.41 13.71 0.94
C SER A 225 17.92 13.11 -0.36
N CYS A 226 17.78 11.80 -0.55
CA CYS A 226 18.04 11.12 -1.83
C CYS A 226 17.22 11.74 -2.97
N ALA A 227 16.03 12.26 -2.65
CA ALA A 227 15.15 12.91 -3.61
C ALA A 227 15.64 14.31 -4.05
N ASN A 228 16.73 14.85 -3.50
CA ASN A 228 17.34 16.07 -4.03
C ASN A 228 17.86 15.86 -5.46
N CYS A 229 18.40 14.67 -5.74
CA CYS A 229 18.94 14.31 -7.05
C CYS A 229 18.05 13.31 -7.80
N HIS A 230 17.36 12.41 -7.10
CA HIS A 230 16.57 11.33 -7.71
C HIS A 230 15.07 11.64 -7.74
N ASP A 231 14.38 11.20 -8.79
CA ASP A 231 12.92 11.09 -8.87
C ASP A 231 12.52 9.62 -8.64
N PRO A 232 12.05 9.25 -7.43
CA PRO A 232 11.84 7.85 -7.03
C PRO A 232 10.76 7.13 -7.86
N HIS A 233 9.93 7.86 -8.60
CA HIS A 233 8.87 7.29 -9.44
C HIS A 233 9.29 7.10 -10.90
N GLY A 234 10.44 7.65 -11.30
CA GLY A 234 11.01 7.49 -12.63
C GLY A 234 11.35 8.81 -13.32
N SER A 235 12.40 8.78 -14.14
CA SER A 235 12.91 9.92 -14.89
C SER A 235 13.31 9.51 -16.31
N ASN A 236 13.39 10.50 -17.19
CA ASN A 236 13.97 10.33 -18.53
C ASN A 236 15.51 10.30 -18.49
N HIS A 237 16.11 10.69 -17.36
CA HIS A 237 17.55 10.62 -17.14
C HIS A 237 17.93 9.31 -16.44
N GLU A 238 19.11 8.80 -16.78
CA GLU A 238 19.68 7.59 -16.19
C GLU A 238 19.71 7.65 -14.66
N LYS A 239 19.61 6.48 -14.01
CA LYS A 239 19.61 6.36 -12.54
C LYS A 239 18.54 7.22 -11.87
N MET A 240 17.44 7.48 -12.57
CA MET A 240 16.29 8.26 -12.12
C MET A 240 16.66 9.69 -11.68
N LEU A 241 17.66 10.32 -12.29
CA LEU A 241 18.07 11.68 -11.91
C LEU A 241 17.02 12.72 -12.34
N LYS A 242 16.81 13.78 -11.56
CA LYS A 242 15.88 14.87 -11.90
C LYS A 242 16.33 15.69 -13.11
N LEU A 243 17.64 15.80 -13.31
CA LEU A 243 18.29 16.50 -14.41
C LEU A 243 19.36 15.62 -15.04
N ALA A 244 19.81 15.99 -16.24
CA ALA A 244 21.02 15.42 -16.82
C ALA A 244 22.22 15.63 -15.87
N ARG A 245 23.07 14.60 -15.75
CA ARG A 245 24.16 14.51 -14.78
C ARG A 245 25.01 15.79 -14.67
N ASN A 246 25.43 16.36 -15.79
CA ASN A 246 26.24 17.57 -15.84
C ASN A 246 25.51 18.78 -15.24
N ARG A 247 24.26 19.00 -15.63
CA ARG A 247 23.44 20.11 -15.13
C ARG A 247 23.06 19.95 -13.66
N LEU A 248 22.90 18.70 -13.20
CA LEU A 248 22.62 18.41 -11.80
C LEU A 248 23.77 18.85 -10.89
N CYS A 249 25.03 18.61 -11.26
CA CYS A 249 26.16 19.10 -10.47
C CYS A 249 26.22 20.63 -10.51
N GLN A 250 26.01 21.22 -11.69
CA GLN A 250 26.08 22.66 -11.90
C GLN A 250 24.94 23.44 -11.22
N SER A 251 23.86 22.79 -10.78
CA SER A 251 22.80 23.48 -10.02
C SER A 251 23.25 23.90 -8.62
N CYS A 252 24.33 23.32 -8.10
CA CYS A 252 24.90 23.65 -6.80
C CYS A 252 26.37 24.08 -6.89
N HIS A 253 27.13 23.51 -7.82
CA HIS A 253 28.54 23.80 -8.01
C HIS A 253 28.72 24.82 -9.14
N VAL A 254 28.71 26.12 -8.82
CA VAL A 254 28.76 27.23 -9.80
C VAL A 254 30.13 27.91 -9.96
N GLU A 255 31.10 27.63 -9.08
CA GLU A 255 32.42 28.30 -9.07
C GLU A 255 33.64 27.40 -9.37
N PHE A 256 33.44 26.14 -9.76
CA PHE A 256 34.55 25.19 -9.96
C PHE A 256 35.01 25.09 -11.43
N HIS A 257 36.14 24.41 -11.67
CA HIS A 257 36.88 24.31 -12.95
C HIS A 257 36.08 23.83 -14.21
N ALA A 258 34.77 23.64 -14.12
CA ALA A 258 33.88 23.23 -15.21
C ALA A 258 32.47 23.86 -15.14
N THR A 259 32.35 25.11 -14.68
CA THR A 259 31.05 25.81 -14.59
C THR A 259 30.72 26.67 -15.79
N PHE A 260 31.58 26.66 -16.81
CA PHE A 260 31.29 27.28 -18.09
C PHE A 260 30.13 26.56 -18.80
N ALA A 261 29.34 27.34 -19.55
CA ALA A 261 28.30 26.81 -20.41
C ALA A 261 28.85 25.68 -21.29
N ILE A 262 28.14 24.56 -21.36
CA ILE A 262 28.51 23.49 -22.29
C ILE A 262 28.24 24.01 -23.71
N THR A 263 29.32 24.40 -24.39
CA THR A 263 29.32 24.80 -25.78
C THR A 263 29.92 23.68 -26.63
N ARG A 264 29.90 23.84 -27.96
CA ARG A 264 30.62 22.92 -28.86
C ARG A 264 32.13 22.84 -28.54
N ALA A 265 32.70 23.83 -27.86
CA ALA A 265 34.11 23.87 -27.48
C ALA A 265 34.41 23.23 -26.11
N THR A 266 33.40 22.79 -25.37
CA THR A 266 33.62 22.18 -24.04
C THR A 266 34.36 20.84 -24.16
N PRO A 267 35.42 20.61 -23.36
CA PRO A 267 36.12 19.34 -23.36
C PRO A 267 35.16 18.17 -23.14
N ARG A 268 35.26 17.16 -24.01
CA ARG A 268 34.34 16.02 -24.04
C ARG A 268 34.16 15.35 -22.68
N GLN A 269 35.19 15.35 -21.85
CA GLN A 269 35.17 14.81 -20.49
C GLN A 269 34.12 15.43 -19.55
N PHE A 270 33.66 16.65 -19.80
CA PHE A 270 32.62 17.32 -19.00
C PHE A 270 31.22 17.19 -19.61
N ALA A 271 31.12 16.94 -20.91
CA ALA A 271 29.84 16.91 -21.64
C ALA A 271 29.38 15.50 -22.05
N LEU A 272 30.30 14.55 -22.20
CA LEU A 272 30.05 13.21 -22.73
C LEU A 272 30.43 12.13 -21.71
N GLY A 273 29.84 10.94 -21.87
CA GLY A 273 30.08 9.79 -20.99
C GLY A 273 29.65 10.04 -19.55
N ARG A 274 30.53 9.70 -18.59
CA ARG A 274 30.27 9.88 -17.16
C ARG A 274 30.41 11.32 -16.67
N SER A 275 30.78 12.28 -17.53
CA SER A 275 30.91 13.71 -17.20
C SER A 275 31.73 13.89 -15.90
N CYS A 276 31.24 14.66 -14.93
CA CYS A 276 31.87 14.89 -13.63
C CYS A 276 32.27 13.59 -12.91
N LEU A 277 31.48 12.51 -13.06
CA LEU A 277 31.74 11.22 -12.41
C LEU A 277 32.94 10.46 -12.97
N GLN A 278 33.55 10.92 -14.07
CA GLN A 278 34.81 10.37 -14.55
C GLN A 278 35.94 10.62 -13.54
N CYS A 279 35.89 11.77 -12.86
CA CYS A 279 36.87 12.14 -11.83
C CYS A 279 36.28 12.04 -10.43
N HIS A 280 34.97 12.23 -10.28
CA HIS A 280 34.26 12.26 -8.99
C HIS A 280 33.35 11.03 -8.85
N SER A 281 33.92 9.83 -8.69
CA SER A 281 33.14 8.59 -8.72
C SER A 281 32.33 8.31 -7.45
N THR A 282 32.70 8.88 -6.29
CA THR A 282 32.11 8.55 -4.98
C THR A 282 31.15 9.64 -4.47
N ILE A 283 30.25 10.10 -5.33
CA ILE A 283 29.29 11.19 -5.04
C ILE A 283 28.27 10.90 -3.92
N HIS A 284 28.13 9.65 -3.49
CA HIS A 284 27.24 9.31 -2.37
C HIS A 284 27.93 9.35 -1.01
N GLY A 285 29.23 9.65 -0.99
CA GLY A 285 30.08 9.65 0.20
C GLY A 285 31.36 8.84 -0.02
N SER A 286 32.43 9.21 0.70
CA SER A 286 33.72 8.51 0.67
C SER A 286 34.27 8.28 2.08
N ASN A 287 34.83 7.09 2.31
CA ASN A 287 35.57 6.74 3.53
C ASN A 287 37.10 6.87 3.37
N HIS A 288 37.57 7.32 2.21
CA HIS A 288 39.00 7.51 1.99
C HIS A 288 39.49 8.78 2.72
N PRO A 289 40.66 8.79 3.40
CA PRO A 289 41.18 9.98 4.09
C PRO A 289 41.25 11.23 3.20
N SER A 290 41.72 11.09 1.95
CA SER A 290 41.68 12.15 0.92
C SER A 290 40.38 12.22 0.08
N GLY A 291 39.26 11.71 0.60
CA GLY A 291 37.99 11.57 -0.11
C GLY A 291 37.12 12.83 -0.20
N LYS A 292 37.56 13.96 0.36
CA LYS A 292 36.80 15.23 0.43
C LYS A 292 36.24 15.70 -0.92
N ALA A 293 36.95 15.42 -2.01
CA ALA A 293 36.53 15.78 -3.36
C ALA A 293 35.84 14.63 -4.12
N TYR A 294 35.45 13.54 -3.46
CA TYR A 294 34.72 12.39 -4.04
C TYR A 294 35.42 11.69 -5.22
N LYS A 295 36.76 11.73 -5.25
CA LYS A 295 37.55 11.11 -6.34
C LYS A 295 37.86 9.62 -6.11
N ARG A 296 37.73 9.15 -4.87
CA ARG A 296 38.03 7.80 -4.39
C ARG A 296 37.42 7.59 -3.02
#